data_AF-A0A4V0HV51-F1
#
_entry.id   AF-A0A4V0HV51-F1
#
_cell.length_a   1.000
_cell.length_b   1.000
_cell.length_c   1.000
_cell.angle_alpha   90.00
_cell.angle_beta   90.00
_cell.angle_gamma   90.00
#
_symmetry.space_group_name_H-M   'P 1'
#
loop_
_entity.id
_entity.type
_entity.pdbx_description
1 polymer ?
#
loop_
_entity_poly.entity_id
_entity_poly.type
_entity_poly.pdbx_seq_one_letter_code
_entity_poly.pdbx_strand_id
1 'polypeptide(L)'
;MGKRVGVACLVAAIAAVSGCKRGNEIEGTYIVVEFELDGEKIPKKFFTELPDKERMVPIRPDKLGFYNVSRRKYITFSYKIDSAKVPAEIDLFNPDREDESHALLGIYKFEGDVLTMCFSPSKARKPKKPADGKKGGSGEFEEVTYERPTEFKTSKDVPTIMLVLKVMRERR
;
A
#
# COMPACT_ATOMS: atom_id res chain seq x y z
N MET A 1 6.06 36.47 -49.34
CA MET A 1 5.03 35.48 -48.94
C MET A 1 5.58 34.08 -49.19
N GLY A 2 5.39 33.16 -48.24
CA GLY A 2 5.77 31.75 -48.39
C GLY A 2 6.58 31.19 -47.23
N LYS A 3 5.96 31.07 -46.04
CA LYS A 3 6.54 30.43 -44.86
C LYS A 3 6.65 28.92 -45.12
N ARG A 4 7.84 28.34 -44.92
CA ARG A 4 8.04 26.89 -44.86
C ARG A 4 7.56 26.39 -43.49
N VAL A 5 6.48 25.62 -43.47
CA VAL A 5 6.03 24.84 -42.31
C VAL A 5 6.63 23.44 -42.47
N GLY A 6 7.65 23.15 -41.68
CA GLY A 6 8.29 21.84 -41.59
C GLY A 6 7.85 21.14 -40.30
N VAL A 7 7.47 19.89 -40.47
CA VAL A 7 6.75 19.00 -39.54
C VAL A 7 7.57 18.54 -38.34
N ALA A 8 6.86 18.46 -37.21
CA ALA A 8 6.98 17.62 -36.01
C ALA A 8 8.30 16.89 -35.66
N CYS A 9 8.67 17.02 -34.38
CA CYS A 9 8.99 15.86 -33.54
C CYS A 9 8.60 16.20 -32.09
N LEU A 10 7.36 15.86 -31.73
CA LEU A 10 6.94 15.83 -30.33
C LEU A 10 7.64 14.61 -29.72
N VAL A 11 8.77 14.86 -29.04
CA VAL A 11 9.39 13.81 -28.21
C VAL A 11 8.46 13.60 -27.02
N ALA A 12 7.49 12.69 -27.19
CA ALA A 12 6.84 12.08 -26.06
C ALA A 12 7.95 11.35 -25.30
N ALA A 13 8.42 11.94 -24.21
CA ALA A 13 9.20 11.24 -23.20
C ALA A 13 8.27 10.18 -22.59
N ILE A 14 8.14 9.05 -23.27
CA ILE A 14 7.77 7.80 -22.64
C ILE A 14 8.93 7.52 -21.71
N ALA A 15 8.80 7.96 -20.46
CA ALA A 15 9.61 7.43 -19.38
C ALA A 15 9.37 5.92 -19.42
N ALA A 16 10.31 5.22 -20.04
CA ALA A 16 10.30 3.78 -20.11
C ALA A 16 10.36 3.29 -18.65
N VAL A 17 9.22 2.86 -18.13
CA VAL A 17 9.14 1.99 -16.95
C VAL A 17 9.66 0.61 -17.40
N SER A 18 10.90 0.57 -17.83
CA SER A 18 11.63 -0.64 -18.19
C SER A 18 12.17 -1.22 -16.90
N GLY A 19 11.42 -2.13 -16.27
CA GLY A 19 11.98 -2.94 -15.18
C GLY A 19 11.03 -3.68 -14.24
N CYS A 20 9.70 -3.54 -14.37
CA CYS A 20 8.77 -4.15 -13.40
C CYS A 20 7.97 -5.30 -14.02
N LYS A 21 8.62 -6.41 -14.39
CA LYS A 21 7.92 -7.67 -14.71
C LYS A 21 8.59 -8.87 -14.00
N ARG A 22 8.38 -8.97 -12.69
CA ARG A 22 7.90 -10.28 -12.17
C ARG A 22 6.45 -10.40 -12.65
N GLY A 23 6.01 -11.60 -13.00
CA GLY A 23 4.71 -11.85 -13.64
C GLY A 23 3.51 -11.34 -12.84
N ASN A 24 2.31 -11.79 -13.21
CA ASN A 24 1.05 -11.46 -12.54
C ASN A 24 0.97 -11.99 -11.09
N GLU A 25 2.10 -12.32 -10.45
CA GLU A 25 2.19 -13.02 -9.19
C GLU A 25 3.11 -12.23 -8.25
N ILE A 26 2.55 -11.83 -7.12
CA ILE A 26 3.29 -11.19 -6.01
C ILE A 26 3.74 -12.23 -4.97
N GLU A 27 3.65 -13.51 -5.30
CA GLU A 27 3.88 -14.63 -4.40
C GLU A 27 5.35 -14.73 -4.00
N GLY A 28 5.55 -15.14 -2.75
CA GLY A 28 6.88 -15.30 -2.18
C GLY A 28 6.90 -15.06 -0.69
N THR A 29 8.08 -15.21 -0.10
CA THR A 29 8.33 -14.82 1.29
C THR A 29 9.19 -13.58 1.28
N TYR A 30 8.70 -12.54 1.94
CA TYR A 30 9.35 -11.25 2.00
C TYR A 30 9.69 -10.88 3.44
N ILE A 31 10.60 -9.93 3.59
CA ILE A 31 10.87 -9.28 4.87
C ILE A 31 10.57 -7.78 4.75
N VAL A 32 9.87 -7.22 5.74
CA VAL A 32 9.65 -5.77 5.82
C VAL A 32 11.00 -5.09 6.04
N VAL A 33 11.35 -4.15 5.15
CA VAL A 33 12.57 -3.35 5.23
C VAL A 33 12.28 -1.86 5.46
N GLU A 34 11.12 -1.37 5.00
CA GLU A 34 10.62 -0.04 5.33
C GLU A 34 9.11 -0.07 5.52
N PHE A 35 8.60 0.82 6.36
CA PHE A 35 7.19 0.96 6.70
C PHE A 35 6.90 2.44 6.96
N GLU A 36 5.82 2.94 6.38
CA GLU A 36 5.33 4.30 6.58
C GLU A 36 3.83 4.22 6.88
N LEU A 37 3.38 4.98 7.88
CA LEU A 37 1.99 5.05 8.29
C LEU A 37 1.60 6.53 8.42
N ASP A 38 0.57 6.94 7.69
CA ASP A 38 -0.06 8.25 7.82
C ASP A 38 0.93 9.44 7.72
N GLY A 39 1.89 9.34 6.79
CA GLY A 39 2.94 10.34 6.59
C GLY A 39 4.18 10.13 7.45
N GLU A 40 4.18 9.15 8.35
CA GLU A 40 5.25 8.94 9.33
C GLU A 40 6.06 7.68 9.03
N LYS A 41 7.32 7.89 8.67
CA LYS A 41 8.27 6.80 8.44
C LYS A 41 8.66 6.17 9.77
N ILE A 42 8.46 4.87 9.87
CA ILE A 42 8.90 4.12 11.04
C ILE A 42 10.43 3.94 10.96
N PRO A 43 11.19 4.32 12.00
CA PRO A 43 12.64 4.23 11.99
C PRO A 43 13.12 2.80 11.72
N LYS A 44 14.15 2.64 10.86
CA LYS A 44 14.71 1.31 10.51
C LYS A 44 15.13 0.48 11.71
N LYS A 45 15.55 1.14 12.79
CA LYS A 45 15.93 0.51 14.06
C LYS A 45 14.81 -0.38 14.63
N PHE A 46 13.55 0.02 14.44
CA PHE A 46 12.40 -0.77 14.85
C PHE A 46 12.37 -2.14 14.16
N PHE A 47 12.69 -2.20 12.87
CA PHE A 47 12.74 -3.47 12.13
C PHE A 47 13.99 -4.28 12.46
N THR A 48 15.14 -3.65 12.70
CA THR A 48 16.36 -4.40 13.02
C THR A 48 16.31 -5.08 14.39
N GLU A 49 15.48 -4.58 15.31
CA GLU A 49 15.30 -5.17 16.65
C GLU A 49 14.23 -6.27 16.68
N LEU A 50 13.34 -6.32 15.68
CA LEU A 50 12.33 -7.37 15.57
C LEU A 50 12.93 -8.67 15.03
N PRO A 51 12.57 -9.83 15.61
CA PRO A 51 12.94 -11.14 15.06
C PRO A 51 12.46 -11.28 13.61
N ASP A 52 13.21 -12.02 12.78
CA ASP A 52 12.87 -12.20 11.36
C ASP A 52 11.43 -12.68 11.15
N LYS A 53 10.94 -13.61 11.97
CA LYS A 53 9.54 -14.06 11.93
C LYS A 53 8.58 -12.87 11.98
N GLU A 54 8.77 -11.93 12.91
CA GLU A 54 7.87 -10.77 13.10
C GLU A 54 7.93 -9.75 11.96
N ARG A 55 8.88 -9.90 11.03
CA ARG A 55 9.02 -9.10 9.82
C ARG A 55 8.69 -9.86 8.54
N MET A 56 8.45 -11.16 8.63
CA MET A 56 8.13 -11.98 7.48
C MET A 56 6.71 -11.71 7.00
N VAL A 57 6.60 -11.51 5.69
CA VAL A 57 5.35 -11.34 4.95
C VAL A 57 5.26 -12.49 3.94
N PRO A 58 4.66 -13.63 4.32
CA PRO A 58 4.38 -14.69 3.36
C PRO A 58 3.20 -14.29 2.48
N ILE A 59 3.40 -14.33 1.15
CA ILE A 59 2.37 -14.11 0.14
C ILE A 59 2.20 -15.41 -0.64
N ARG A 60 0.99 -15.98 -0.56
CA ARG A 60 0.53 -17.21 -1.22
C ARG A 60 -0.65 -16.86 -2.14
N PRO A 61 -1.04 -17.70 -3.12
CA PRO A 61 -2.03 -17.34 -4.14
C PRO A 61 -3.31 -16.66 -3.65
N ASP A 62 -3.80 -17.01 -2.46
CA ASP A 62 -5.04 -16.50 -1.86
C ASP A 62 -4.82 -15.63 -0.61
N LYS A 63 -3.59 -15.53 -0.10
CA LYS A 63 -3.32 -15.08 1.28
C LYS A 63 -2.04 -14.27 1.40
N LEU A 64 -2.13 -13.18 2.14
CA LEU A 64 -1.00 -12.34 2.55
C LEU A 64 -0.95 -12.30 4.09
N GLY A 65 0.17 -12.74 4.66
CA GLY A 65 0.40 -12.71 6.10
C GLY A 65 1.13 -11.43 6.54
N PHE A 66 0.67 -10.81 7.62
CA PHE A 66 1.34 -9.66 8.24
C PHE A 66 1.36 -9.82 9.76
N TYR A 67 2.50 -9.57 10.40
CA TYR A 67 2.58 -9.57 11.85
C TYR A 67 2.14 -8.20 12.40
N ASN A 68 1.03 -8.18 13.13
CA ASN A 68 0.58 -6.97 13.80
C ASN A 68 1.30 -6.85 15.14
N VAL A 69 2.28 -5.94 15.21
CA VAL A 69 3.10 -5.73 16.42
C VAL A 69 2.24 -5.33 17.62
N SER A 70 1.27 -4.44 17.44
CA SER A 70 0.39 -3.96 18.52
C SER A 70 -0.46 -5.07 19.13
N ARG A 71 -0.93 -6.01 18.31
CA ARG A 71 -1.74 -7.16 18.75
C ARG A 71 -0.92 -8.41 19.04
N ARG A 72 0.39 -8.36 18.80
CA ARG A 72 1.34 -9.50 18.90
C ARG A 72 0.82 -10.77 18.22
N LYS A 73 0.15 -10.62 17.07
CA LYS A 73 -0.43 -11.74 16.31
C LYS A 73 -0.22 -11.59 14.82
N TYR A 74 -0.11 -12.71 14.12
CA TYR A 74 -0.24 -12.71 12.67
C TYR A 74 -1.70 -12.49 12.28
N ILE A 75 -1.88 -11.62 11.30
CA ILE A 75 -3.13 -11.40 10.59
C ILE A 75 -2.91 -11.89 9.17
N THR A 76 -3.85 -12.66 8.65
CA THR A 76 -3.84 -13.08 7.26
C THR A 76 -4.93 -12.32 6.53
N PHE A 77 -4.61 -11.72 5.39
CA PHE A 77 -5.57 -11.10 4.50
C PHE A 77 -5.76 -12.01 3.29
N SER A 78 -6.98 -12.11 2.77
CA SER A 78 -7.12 -12.52 1.37
C SER A 78 -6.88 -11.32 0.46
N TYR A 79 -6.54 -11.56 -0.80
CA TYR A 79 -6.29 -10.46 -1.72
C TYR A 79 -6.75 -10.72 -3.15
N LYS A 80 -6.93 -9.64 -3.90
CA LYS A 80 -7.11 -9.62 -5.36
C LYS A 80 -6.10 -8.65 -5.96
N ILE A 81 -5.57 -8.96 -7.14
CA ILE A 81 -4.63 -8.09 -7.86
C ILE A 81 -5.09 -7.85 -9.29
N ASP A 82 -4.80 -6.66 -9.80
CA ASP A 82 -4.89 -6.32 -11.21
C ASP A 82 -3.56 -5.74 -11.67
N SER A 83 -2.72 -6.61 -12.24
CA SER A 83 -1.41 -6.25 -12.78
C SER A 83 -1.48 -5.52 -14.12
N ALA A 84 -2.65 -5.43 -14.75
CA ALA A 84 -2.84 -4.74 -16.02
C ALA A 84 -3.04 -3.23 -15.83
N LYS A 85 -3.30 -2.78 -14.61
CA LYS A 85 -3.45 -1.36 -14.25
C LYS A 85 -2.09 -0.67 -14.09
N VAL A 86 -2.10 0.66 -14.24
CA VAL A 86 -0.91 1.49 -14.06
C VAL A 86 -1.28 2.65 -13.12
N PRO A 87 -0.82 2.64 -11.85
CA PRO A 87 -0.06 1.58 -11.18
C PRO A 87 -0.86 0.26 -11.02
N ALA A 88 -0.16 -0.86 -10.84
CA ALA A 88 -0.83 -2.15 -10.61
C ALA A 88 -1.58 -2.12 -9.27
N GLU A 89 -2.76 -2.72 -9.23
CA GLU A 89 -3.71 -2.60 -8.12
C GLU A 89 -3.73 -3.86 -7.25
N ILE A 90 -3.95 -3.68 -5.95
CA ILE A 90 -4.17 -4.77 -4.99
C ILE A 90 -5.28 -4.39 -4.01
N ASP A 91 -6.18 -5.33 -3.73
CA ASP A 91 -7.22 -5.20 -2.70
C ASP A 91 -6.98 -6.25 -1.63
N LEU A 92 -6.94 -5.84 -0.37
CA LEU A 92 -6.79 -6.74 0.79
C LEU A 92 -8.09 -6.82 1.58
N PHE A 93 -8.51 -8.03 1.90
CA PHE A 93 -9.73 -8.28 2.67
C PHE A 93 -9.34 -8.96 3.99
N ASN A 94 -9.80 -8.39 5.10
CA ASN A 94 -9.52 -8.92 6.42
C ASN A 94 -10.57 -9.98 6.78
N PRO A 95 -10.21 -11.27 6.96
CA PRO A 95 -11.17 -12.32 7.29
C PRO A 95 -11.79 -12.14 8.68
N ASP A 96 -11.13 -11.41 9.60
CA ASP A 96 -11.69 -11.07 10.92
C ASP A 96 -12.78 -9.98 10.82
N ARG A 97 -13.05 -9.43 9.63
CA ARG A 97 -14.13 -8.46 9.37
C ARG A 97 -15.05 -9.02 8.29
N GLU A 98 -16.24 -9.44 8.69
CA GLU A 98 -17.25 -10.03 7.78
C GLU A 98 -17.77 -9.07 6.71
N ASP A 99 -17.46 -7.78 6.80
CA ASP A 99 -17.93 -6.77 5.87
C ASP A 99 -16.81 -6.33 4.90
N GLU A 100 -16.93 -6.74 3.63
CA GLU A 100 -16.09 -6.33 2.50
C GLU A 100 -15.99 -4.80 2.36
N SER A 101 -16.90 -4.05 2.98
CA SER A 101 -16.86 -2.58 3.04
C SER A 101 -15.61 -2.02 3.74
N HIS A 102 -14.80 -2.86 4.41
CA HIS A 102 -13.55 -2.50 5.08
C HIS A 102 -12.29 -3.07 4.39
N ALA A 103 -12.33 -3.28 3.08
CA ALA A 103 -11.15 -3.63 2.31
C ALA A 103 -10.03 -2.57 2.44
N LEU A 104 -8.78 -2.97 2.26
CA LEU A 104 -7.68 -2.05 2.02
C LEU A 104 -7.44 -1.98 0.51
N LEU A 105 -7.68 -0.82 -0.09
CA LEU A 105 -7.46 -0.57 -1.51
C LEU A 105 -6.04 -0.06 -1.69
N GLY A 106 -5.27 -0.69 -2.57
CA GLY A 106 -3.87 -0.37 -2.73
C GLY A 106 -3.32 -0.49 -4.14
N ILE A 107 -2.06 -0.14 -4.25
CA ILE A 107 -1.24 -0.27 -5.44
C ILE A 107 0.06 -0.94 -5.08
N TYR A 108 0.69 -1.59 -6.05
CA TYR A 108 1.97 -2.26 -5.85
C TYR A 108 2.89 -2.11 -7.06
N LYS A 109 4.20 -2.26 -6.82
CA LYS A 109 5.22 -2.33 -7.88
C LYS A 109 6.38 -3.24 -7.46
N PHE A 110 7.06 -3.78 -8.45
CA PHE A 110 8.30 -4.53 -8.28
C PHE A 110 9.50 -3.76 -8.82
N GLU A 111 10.52 -3.54 -8.01
CA GLU A 111 11.81 -2.99 -8.43
C GLU A 111 12.89 -4.04 -8.12
N GLY A 112 13.15 -4.94 -9.07
CA GLY A 112 14.02 -6.10 -8.85
C GLY A 112 13.45 -7.06 -7.79
N ASP A 113 14.15 -7.20 -6.66
CA ASP A 113 13.75 -8.04 -5.52
C ASP A 113 12.95 -7.25 -4.45
N VAL A 114 12.55 -6.03 -4.77
CA VAL A 114 11.79 -5.15 -3.87
C VAL A 114 10.35 -5.07 -4.33
N LEU A 115 9.41 -5.43 -3.46
CA LEU A 115 7.98 -5.22 -3.61
C LEU A 115 7.58 -4.02 -2.77
N THR A 116 7.06 -2.98 -3.40
CA THR A 116 6.50 -1.82 -2.71
C THR A 116 4.99 -1.89 -2.80
N MET A 117 4.30 -1.73 -1.68
CA MET A 117 2.84 -1.72 -1.58
C MET A 117 2.39 -0.45 -0.87
N CYS A 118 1.32 0.16 -1.34
CA CYS A 118 0.70 1.33 -0.71
C CYS A 118 -0.81 1.12 -0.67
N PHE A 119 -1.45 1.25 0.48
CA PHE A 119 -2.88 0.98 0.63
C PHE A 119 -3.55 1.90 1.65
N SER A 120 -4.83 2.19 1.41
CA SER A 120 -5.74 2.95 2.28
C SER A 120 -6.98 2.10 2.59
N PRO A 121 -7.64 2.30 3.75
CA PRO A 121 -8.92 1.65 4.00
C PRO A 121 -9.97 2.21 3.04
N SER A 122 -10.80 1.36 2.42
CA SER A 122 -11.94 1.82 1.60
C SER A 122 -12.91 2.68 2.41
N LYS A 123 -13.08 2.36 3.70
CA LYS A 123 -13.92 3.09 4.65
C LYS A 123 -13.31 3.12 6.05
N ALA A 124 -13.52 4.22 6.78
CA ALA A 124 -13.23 4.30 8.20
C ALA A 124 -14.27 5.14 8.95
N ARG A 125 -14.45 4.83 10.24
CA ARG A 125 -15.23 5.68 11.15
C ARG A 125 -14.31 6.74 11.77
N LYS A 126 -14.64 8.01 11.56
CA LYS A 126 -13.93 9.15 12.17
C LYS A 126 -14.86 9.91 13.10
N PRO A 127 -14.37 10.42 14.25
CA PRO A 127 -15.18 11.26 15.12
C PRO A 127 -15.53 12.55 14.35
N LYS A 128 -16.80 12.96 14.40
CA LYS A 128 -17.23 14.22 13.80
C LYS A 128 -16.52 15.38 14.49
N LYS A 129 -16.05 16.35 13.71
CA LYS A 129 -15.55 17.61 14.27
C LYS A 129 -16.70 18.30 15.02
N PRO A 130 -16.49 18.74 16.28
CA PRO A 130 -17.51 19.53 16.96
C PRO A 130 -17.76 20.81 16.17
N ALA A 131 -19.02 21.21 16.02
CA ALA A 131 -19.35 22.53 15.49
C ALA A 131 -18.69 23.61 16.37
N ASP A 132 -18.16 24.66 15.75
CA ASP A 132 -17.39 25.71 16.40
C ASP A 132 -18.08 26.20 17.69
N GLY A 133 -17.37 26.09 18.81
CA GLY A 133 -17.80 26.64 20.11
C GLY A 133 -18.32 25.65 21.15
N LYS A 134 -18.49 24.35 20.85
CA LYS A 134 -18.86 23.34 21.87
C LYS A 134 -17.67 22.47 22.28
N LYS A 135 -17.12 22.72 23.48
CA LYS A 135 -16.23 21.77 24.17
C LYS A 135 -17.08 20.60 24.70
N GLY A 136 -17.21 19.57 23.88
CA GLY A 136 -17.89 18.32 24.24
C GLY A 136 -18.18 17.51 22.99
N GLY A 137 -17.27 16.60 22.62
CA GLY A 137 -17.49 15.69 21.50
C GLY A 137 -18.65 14.76 21.83
N SER A 138 -19.75 14.85 21.07
CA SER A 138 -20.99 14.09 21.30
C SER A 138 -20.89 12.59 20.95
N GLY A 139 -19.69 12.01 20.90
CA GLY A 139 -19.49 10.59 20.57
C GLY A 139 -19.97 10.19 19.17
N GLU A 140 -20.35 11.14 18.32
CA GLU A 140 -20.80 10.87 16.97
C GLU A 140 -19.61 10.56 16.04
N PHE A 141 -19.70 9.44 15.34
CA PHE A 141 -18.78 9.05 14.29
C PHE A 141 -19.46 9.19 12.93
N GLU A 142 -18.72 9.64 11.93
CA GLU A 142 -19.10 9.59 10.53
C GLU A 142 -18.30 8.50 9.80
N GLU A 143 -18.96 7.85 8.84
CA GLU A 143 -18.29 6.95 7.91
C GLU A 143 -17.69 7.78 6.78
N VAL A 144 -16.39 7.61 6.59
CA VAL A 144 -15.60 8.29 5.54
C VAL A 144 -15.09 7.23 4.58
N THR A 145 -15.36 7.42 3.30
CA THR A 145 -14.79 6.59 2.22
C THR A 145 -13.45 7.19 1.80
N TYR A 146 -12.47 6.34 1.50
CA TYR A 146 -11.21 6.77 0.90
C TYR A 146 -11.01 6.12 -0.46
N GLU A 147 -10.40 6.89 -1.34
CA GLU A 147 -9.98 6.42 -2.65
C GLU A 147 -8.71 5.57 -2.56
N ARG A 148 -8.55 4.70 -3.56
CA ARG A 148 -7.30 3.95 -3.77
C ARG A 148 -6.13 4.95 -3.95
N PRO A 149 -4.96 4.72 -3.32
CA PRO A 149 -3.77 5.52 -3.59
C PRO A 149 -3.36 5.42 -5.05
N THR A 150 -2.98 6.54 -5.67
CA THR A 150 -2.48 6.58 -7.05
C THR A 150 -0.96 6.74 -7.14
N GLU A 151 -0.32 6.98 -6.00
CA GLU A 151 1.12 7.18 -5.86
C GLU A 151 1.66 6.42 -4.66
N PHE A 152 2.93 6.01 -4.73
CA PHE A 152 3.65 5.35 -3.64
C PHE A 152 4.13 6.38 -2.60
N LYS A 153 3.18 7.02 -1.93
CA LYS A 153 3.40 7.99 -0.85
C LYS A 153 2.28 7.91 0.17
N THR A 154 2.58 8.18 1.43
CA THR A 154 1.55 8.36 2.46
C THR A 154 1.33 9.85 2.75
N SER A 155 0.24 10.19 3.43
CA SER A 155 -0.10 11.57 3.83
C SER A 155 -0.68 11.55 5.25
N LYS A 156 -0.62 12.68 5.94
CA LYS A 156 -1.30 12.88 7.24
C LYS A 156 -2.81 13.06 7.10
N ASP A 157 -3.29 13.41 5.91
CA ASP A 157 -4.69 13.73 5.66
C ASP A 157 -5.55 12.48 5.41
N VAL A 158 -4.92 11.45 4.82
CA VAL A 158 -5.56 10.20 4.40
C VAL A 158 -4.84 9.05 5.11
N PRO A 159 -5.58 8.16 5.80
CA PRO A 159 -4.97 7.00 6.42
C PRO A 159 -4.37 6.11 5.33
N THR A 160 -3.05 6.03 5.29
CA THR A 160 -2.33 5.33 4.23
C THR A 160 -1.15 4.60 4.84
N ILE A 161 -0.99 3.34 4.45
CA ILE A 161 0.12 2.48 4.84
C ILE A 161 0.96 2.21 3.60
N MET A 162 2.27 2.39 3.71
CA MET A 162 3.22 1.97 2.69
C MET A 162 4.22 0.98 3.26
N LEU A 163 4.39 -0.13 2.55
CA LEU A 163 5.33 -1.20 2.87
C LEU A 163 6.39 -1.28 1.78
N VAL A 164 7.64 -1.42 2.17
CA VAL A 164 8.72 -1.86 1.30
C VAL A 164 9.19 -3.22 1.78
N LEU A 165 9.03 -4.21 0.91
CA LEU A 165 9.26 -5.62 1.19
C LEU A 165 10.41 -6.11 0.32
N LYS A 166 11.36 -6.84 0.92
CA LYS A 166 12.47 -7.45 0.19
C LYS A 166 12.30 -8.97 0.16
N VAL A 167 12.46 -9.59 -1.00
CA VAL A 167 12.41 -11.05 -1.14
C VAL A 167 13.43 -11.69 -0.20
N MET A 168 12.99 -12.64 0.62
CA MET A 168 13.89 -13.49 1.37
C MET A 168 14.46 -14.56 0.45
N ARG A 169 15.75 -14.46 0.15
CA ARG A 169 16.49 -15.57 -0.47
C ARG A 169 16.92 -16.50 0.66
N GLU A 170 16.59 -17.79 0.56
CA GLU A 170 17.18 -18.79 1.46
C GLU A 170 18.71 -18.69 1.36
N ARG A 171 19.37 -18.57 2.52
CA ARG A 171 20.83 -18.69 2.55
C ARG A 171 21.14 -20.15 2.21
N ARG A 172 21.61 -20.38 0.98
CA ARG A 172 22.25 -21.64 0.60
C ARG A 172 23.55 -21.84 1.39
#